data_AF-A0A916RHX6-F1
#
_entry.id   AF-A0A916RHX6-F1
#
_cell.length_a   1.000
_cell.length_b   1.000
_cell.length_c   1.000
_cell.angle_alpha   90.00
_cell.angle_beta   90.00
_cell.angle_gamma   90.00
#
_symmetry.space_group_name_H-M   'P 1'
#
loop_
_entity.id
_entity.type
_entity.pdbx_description
1 polymer ?
#
loop_
_entity_poly.entity_id
_entity_poly.type
_entity_poly.pdbx_seq_one_letter_code
_entity_poly.pdbx_strand_id
1 'polypeptide(L)'
;MKDSHGGQKIAAQLTPAPRCMPIPQLRDHPDYYSQKKDLVNTKDKFPDYKLIHSQVLQDCIKRVKLAFDRWLKADKNGTRLGKPRFNGKGRYRIINN
;
A
#
# COMPACT_ATOMS: atom_id res chain seq x y z
N MET A 1 -10.53 6.37 -38.73
CA MET A 1 -10.31 5.09 -39.44
C MET A 1 -8.82 4.81 -39.49
N LYS A 2 -8.45 3.52 -39.35
CA LYS A 2 -7.14 2.93 -39.04
C LYS A 2 -6.90 2.64 -37.56
N ASP A 3 -7.83 1.91 -36.96
CA ASP A 3 -7.68 0.50 -36.56
C ASP A 3 -6.23 -0.04 -36.57
N SER A 4 -5.75 -0.55 -35.43
CA SER A 4 -5.19 -1.91 -35.32
C SER A 4 -4.79 -2.29 -33.90
N HIS A 5 -5.28 -3.46 -33.55
CA HIS A 5 -5.07 -4.25 -32.35
C HIS A 5 -3.61 -4.67 -32.19
N GLY A 6 -3.10 -4.61 -30.96
CA GLY A 6 -1.91 -5.33 -30.53
C GLY A 6 -2.04 -5.60 -29.04
N GLY A 7 -2.69 -6.67 -28.61
CA GLY A 7 -2.28 -8.03 -28.96
C GLY A 7 -1.28 -8.49 -27.90
N GLN A 8 -1.86 -8.93 -26.79
CA GLN A 8 -1.35 -9.92 -25.83
C GLN A 8 0.10 -10.38 -26.05
N LYS A 9 1.00 -10.05 -25.11
CA LYS A 9 2.23 -10.82 -24.90
C LYS A 9 1.99 -11.80 -23.76
N ILE A 10 1.25 -12.86 -24.06
CA ILE A 10 1.43 -14.13 -23.36
C ILE A 10 2.70 -14.76 -23.92
N ALA A 11 3.73 -14.88 -23.08
CA ALA A 11 4.83 -15.80 -23.32
C ALA A 11 4.97 -16.61 -22.03
N ALA A 12 4.10 -17.61 -21.88
CA ALA A 12 4.38 -18.71 -20.99
C ALA A 12 5.33 -19.65 -21.74
N GLN A 13 6.56 -19.79 -21.23
CA GLN A 13 7.32 -21.05 -21.07
C GLN A 13 8.84 -20.82 -21.16
N LEU A 14 9.52 -20.93 -20.00
CA LEU A 14 10.59 -21.90 -19.75
C LEU A 14 10.92 -21.83 -18.24
N THR A 15 10.62 -22.89 -17.49
CA THR A 15 11.03 -23.00 -16.08
C THR A 15 12.31 -23.80 -15.94
N PRO A 16 13.40 -23.17 -15.46
CA PRO A 16 14.48 -23.87 -14.77
C PRO A 16 14.45 -23.57 -13.26
N ALA A 17 14.69 -24.60 -12.43
CA ALA A 17 14.77 -24.56 -10.96
C ALA A 17 15.77 -23.50 -10.41
N PRO A 18 15.72 -23.12 -9.11
CA PRO A 18 15.75 -21.75 -8.61
C PRO A 18 17.14 -21.11 -8.69
N ARG A 19 17.51 -20.66 -9.89
CA ARG A 19 18.56 -19.66 -10.06
C ARG A 19 17.98 -18.33 -9.59
N CYS A 20 18.65 -17.68 -8.65
CA CYS A 20 18.32 -16.38 -8.03
C CYS A 20 17.11 -15.69 -8.67
N MET A 21 15.96 -15.72 -8.00
CA MET A 21 14.81 -14.92 -8.43
C MET A 21 15.29 -13.49 -8.65
N PRO A 22 15.10 -12.89 -9.84
CA PRO A 22 15.44 -11.49 -10.02
C PRO A 22 14.68 -10.71 -8.96
N ILE A 23 15.42 -9.97 -8.14
CA ILE A 23 14.83 -9.17 -7.08
C ILE A 23 13.80 -8.28 -7.76
N PRO A 24 12.51 -8.36 -7.38
CA PRO A 24 11.49 -7.53 -7.99
C PRO A 24 11.92 -6.07 -7.83
N GLN A 25 11.81 -5.29 -8.91
CA GLN A 25 12.21 -3.89 -8.86
C GLN A 25 11.48 -3.19 -7.73
N LEU A 26 12.22 -2.37 -6.98
CA LEU A 26 11.68 -1.62 -5.85
C LEU A 26 10.55 -0.75 -6.38
N ARG A 27 9.35 -0.92 -5.82
CA ARG A 27 8.22 -0.08 -6.17
C ARG A 27 8.48 1.34 -5.68
N ASP A 28 8.01 2.32 -6.46
CA ASP A 28 8.03 3.71 -6.03
C ASP A 28 7.36 3.87 -4.67
N HIS A 29 7.88 4.82 -3.88
CA HIS A 29 7.34 5.09 -2.55
C HIS A 29 5.85 5.45 -2.66
N PRO A 30 4.95 4.62 -2.09
CA PRO A 30 3.53 4.81 -2.28
C PRO A 30 3.07 6.05 -1.51
N ASP A 31 2.54 7.04 -2.23
CA ASP A 31 1.92 8.22 -1.64
C ASP A 31 0.47 7.94 -1.18
N TYR A 32 -0.04 8.76 -0.26
CA TYR A 32 -1.40 8.65 0.28
C TYR A 32 -2.47 8.45 -0.80
N TYR A 33 -2.43 9.27 -1.85
CA TYR A 33 -3.45 9.23 -2.90
C TYR A 33 -3.37 7.95 -3.72
N SER A 34 -2.15 7.43 -3.95
CA SER A 34 -1.94 6.16 -4.65
C SER A 34 -2.54 4.99 -3.86
N GLN A 35 -2.30 4.93 -2.55
CA GLN A 35 -2.85 3.90 -1.66
C GLN A 35 -4.37 4.02 -1.51
N LYS A 36 -4.90 5.24 -1.43
CA LYS A 36 -6.35 5.48 -1.37
C LYS A 36 -7.04 4.99 -2.65
N LYS A 37 -6.44 5.19 -3.83
CA LYS A 37 -6.95 4.68 -5.10
C LYS A 37 -6.93 3.15 -5.15
N ASP A 38 -5.86 2.54 -4.65
CA ASP A 38 -5.70 1.07 -4.62
C ASP A 38 -6.64 0.36 -3.62
N LEU A 39 -7.39 1.13 -2.81
CA LEU A 39 -8.37 0.56 -1.89
C LEU A 39 -9.50 -0.18 -2.62
N VAL A 40 -9.84 0.22 -3.85
CA VAL A 40 -10.82 -0.48 -4.69
C VAL A 40 -10.33 -1.89 -4.99
N ASN A 41 -9.12 -2.01 -5.54
CA ASN A 41 -8.48 -3.29 -5.84
C ASN A 41 -8.32 -4.15 -4.59
N THR A 42 -8.05 -3.51 -3.44
CA THR A 42 -7.93 -4.20 -2.15
C THR A 42 -9.25 -4.83 -1.72
N LYS A 43 -10.37 -4.12 -1.88
CA LYS A 43 -11.71 -4.65 -1.56
C LYS A 43 -12.14 -5.78 -2.48
N ASP A 44 -11.65 -5.80 -3.72
CA ASP A 44 -11.90 -6.92 -4.63
C ASP A 44 -11.11 -8.17 -4.26
N LYS A 45 -9.86 -8.00 -3.80
CA LYS A 45 -9.01 -9.10 -3.34
C LYS A 45 -9.44 -9.64 -1.98
N PHE A 46 -9.92 -8.76 -1.09
CA PHE A 46 -10.30 -9.11 0.28
C PHE A 46 -11.77 -8.73 0.51
N PRO A 47 -12.72 -9.64 0.23
CA PRO A 47 -14.15 -9.33 0.29
C PRO A 47 -14.61 -8.90 1.69
N ASP A 48 -13.96 -9.36 2.77
CA ASP A 48 -14.24 -8.94 4.15
C ASP A 48 -14.11 -7.42 4.35
N TYR A 49 -13.27 -6.75 3.55
CA TYR A 49 -13.06 -5.30 3.63
C TYR A 49 -14.26 -4.52 3.07
N LYS A 50 -15.21 -5.18 2.39
CA LYS A 50 -16.47 -4.58 1.96
C LYS A 50 -17.40 -4.34 3.16
N LEU A 51 -17.28 -5.14 4.23
CA LEU A 51 -18.03 -4.96 5.47
C LEU A 51 -17.51 -3.77 6.30
N ILE A 52 -16.27 -3.35 6.07
CA ILE A 52 -15.65 -2.22 6.77
C ILE A 52 -16.06 -0.91 6.09
N HIS A 53 -16.54 0.03 6.90
CA HIS A 53 -16.90 1.37 6.42
C HIS A 53 -15.70 2.03 5.71
N SER A 54 -15.95 2.62 4.54
CA SER A 54 -14.90 3.19 3.67
C SER A 54 -14.05 4.25 4.38
N GLN A 55 -14.65 5.03 5.29
CA GLN A 55 -13.95 6.03 6.10
C GLN A 55 -12.87 5.40 7.00
N VAL A 56 -13.14 4.24 7.61
CA VAL A 56 -12.20 3.57 8.51
C VAL A 56 -10.96 3.12 7.75
N LEU A 57 -11.15 2.61 6.53
CA LEU A 57 -10.05 2.20 5.67
C LEU A 57 -9.20 3.40 5.21
N GLN A 58 -9.83 4.53 4.88
CA GLN A 58 -9.12 5.76 4.53
C GLN A 58 -8.33 6.33 5.73
N ASP A 59 -8.92 6.33 6.92
CA ASP A 59 -8.26 6.74 8.15
C ASP A 59 -7.04 5.84 8.47
N CYS A 60 -7.16 4.53 8.25
CA CYS A 60 -6.03 3.61 8.38
C CYS A 60 -4.86 4.00 7.47
N ILE A 61 -5.12 4.29 6.20
CA ILE A 61 -4.09 4.73 5.24
C ILE A 61 -3.43 6.03 5.72
N LYS A 62 -4.24 7.02 6.15
CA LYS A 62 -3.74 8.31 6.66
C LYS A 62 -2.83 8.13 7.88
N ARG A 63 -3.21 7.25 8.81
CA ARG A 63 -2.42 6.95 10.03
C ARG A 63 -1.11 6.25 9.73
N VAL A 64 -1.13 5.29 8.81
CA VAL A 64 0.10 4.62 8.36
C VAL A 64 1.05 5.65 7.77
N LYS A 65 0.59 6.49 6.84
CA LYS A 65 1.43 7.54 6.26
C LYS A 65 2.02 8.46 7.33
N LEU A 66 1.20 9.00 8.23
CA LEU A 66 1.67 9.91 9.27
C LEU A 66 2.71 9.26 10.20
N ALA A 67 2.52 7.98 10.55
CA ALA A 67 3.46 7.26 11.40
C ALA A 67 4.81 7.03 10.70
N PHE A 68 4.79 6.66 9.42
CA PHE A 68 6.01 6.49 8.63
C PHE A 68 6.72 7.82 8.33
N ASP A 69 5.97 8.88 8.00
CA ASP A 69 6.52 10.22 7.80
C ASP A 69 7.27 10.68 9.07
N ARG A 70 6.69 10.44 10.26
CA ARG A 70 7.31 10.72 11.57
C ARG A 70 8.54 9.86 11.89
N TRP A 71 8.56 8.62 11.43
CA TRP A 71 9.67 7.69 11.68
C TRP A 71 10.86 7.93 10.74
N LEU A 72 10.57 8.33 9.50
CA LEU A 72 11.58 8.61 8.49
C LEU A 72 12.14 10.03 8.64
N LYS A 73 11.30 11.02 8.96
CA LYS A 73 11.73 12.40 9.20
C LYS A 73 12.38 12.51 10.58
N ALA A 74 13.65 12.93 10.62
CA ALA A 74 14.28 13.36 11.86
C ALA A 74 13.68 14.70 12.30
N ASP A 75 13.40 14.86 13.60
CA ASP A 75 13.01 16.17 14.14
C ASP A 75 14.17 17.16 14.05
N LYS A 76 13.87 18.46 14.25
CA LYS A 76 14.87 19.55 14.21
C LYS A 76 16.06 19.32 15.16
N ASN A 77 15.86 18.50 16.20
CA ASN A 77 16.87 18.14 17.19
C ASN A 77 17.67 16.88 16.79
N GLY A 78 17.48 16.32 15.59
CA GLY A 78 18.14 15.11 15.10
C GLY A 78 17.55 13.80 15.63
N THR A 79 16.65 13.85 16.61
CA THR A 79 16.00 12.66 17.17
C THR A 79 14.92 12.15 16.22
N ARG A 80 15.01 10.87 15.85
CA ARG A 80 13.95 10.17 15.11
C ARG A 80 12.92 9.66 16.10
N LEU A 81 11.64 9.83 15.79
CA LEU A 81 10.59 9.17 16.56
C LEU A 81 10.75 7.65 16.41
N GLY A 82 10.41 6.92 17.48
CA GLY A 82 10.50 5.46 17.49
C GLY A 82 9.65 4.81 16.39
N LYS A 83 9.94 3.54 16.08
CA LYS A 83 9.23 2.78 15.05
C LYS A 83 7.71 2.78 15.29
N PRO A 84 6.86 2.92 14.25
CA PRO A 84 5.41 2.92 14.39
C PRO A 84 4.90 1.72 15.21
N ARG A 85 3.92 1.97 16.08
CA ARG A 85 3.31 0.97 16.96
C ARG A 85 1.85 0.78 16.57
N PHE A 86 1.39 -0.47 16.56
CA PHE A 86 -0.02 -0.78 16.39
C PHE A 86 -0.79 -0.52 17.70
N ASN A 87 -2.04 -0.08 17.56
CA ASN A 87 -2.94 0.06 18.70
C ASN A 87 -3.38 -1.32 19.21
N GLY A 88 -3.52 -1.44 20.53
CA GLY A 88 -4.13 -2.61 21.15
C GLY A 88 -5.62 -2.75 20.77
N LYS A 89 -6.17 -3.96 20.99
CA LYS A 89 -7.60 -4.26 20.76
C LYS A 89 -8.49 -3.23 21.46
N GLY A 90 -9.56 -2.78 20.79
CA GLY A 90 -10.52 -1.79 21.32
C GLY A 90 -10.02 -0.34 21.38
N ARG A 91 -8.77 -0.05 21.00
CA ARG A 91 -8.19 1.31 21.05
C ARG A 91 -8.23 2.05 19.70
N TYR A 92 -9.09 1.63 18.78
CA TYR A 92 -9.26 2.34 17.52
C TYR A 92 -10.25 3.49 17.71
N ARG A 93 -9.73 4.73 17.63
CA ARG A 93 -10.52 5.96 17.60
C ARG A 93 -10.43 6.56 16.21
N ILE A 94 -11.57 6.90 15.61
CA ILE A 94 -11.67 7.65 14.35
C ILE A 94 -11.09 9.04 14.59
N ILE A 95 -10.25 9.53 13.68
CA ILE A 95 -9.66 10.87 13.81
C ILE A 95 -10.65 11.83 13.17
N ASN A 96 -11.47 12.51 13.97
CA ASN A 96 -12.31 13.58 13.46
C ASN A 96 -11.38 14.72 12.98
N ASN A 97 -11.51 15.09 11.71
CA ASN A 97 -10.69 16.08 11.03
C ASN A 97 -11.24 17.49 11.22
#